data_AF-Q4BUD7-F1
#
_entry.id   AF-Q4BUD7-F1
#
_cell.length_a   1.000
_cell.length_b   1.000
_cell.length_c   1.000
_cell.angle_alpha   90.00
_cell.angle_beta   90.00
_cell.angle_gamma   90.00
#
_symmetry.space_group_name_H-M   'P 1'
#
loop_
_entity.id
_entity.type
_entity.pdbx_description
1 polymer ?
#
loop_
_entity_poly.entity_id
_entity_poly.type
_entity_poly.pdbx_seq_one_letter_code
_entity_poly.pdbx_strand_id
1 'polypeptide(L)'
;MEITYRQRYDMEHLFRFGKQRLLMTSYLTPDVHHEENWFKLTLLSYVNLWAARKLAVVLPRDWEQYLKTNKSIKITPSLVQRDFSRIITTLGTFAKFPKRRGFSSGRIKGYKKAPRTRHDVIKKGSKKSTENLKAP
;
A
#
# COMPACT_ATOMS: atom_id res chain seq x y z
N MET A 1 -1.60 -17.76 -25.93
CA MET A 1 -0.98 -18.15 -24.64
C MET A 1 0.26 -17.33 -24.27
N GLU A 2 1.11 -16.94 -25.22
CA GLU A 2 2.38 -16.26 -24.90
C GLU A 2 2.20 -14.83 -24.37
N ILE A 3 1.25 -14.05 -24.93
CA ILE A 3 0.96 -12.67 -24.51
C ILE A 3 0.41 -12.63 -23.07
N THR A 4 -0.50 -13.55 -22.74
CA THR A 4 -1.08 -13.70 -21.39
C THR A 4 -0.03 -14.08 -20.33
N TYR A 5 1.01 -14.82 -20.72
CA TYR A 5 2.06 -15.25 -19.78
C TYR A 5 3.01 -14.09 -19.42
N ARG A 6 3.32 -13.20 -20.37
CA ARG A 6 4.17 -12.02 -20.12
C ARG A 6 3.47 -11.00 -19.20
N GLN A 7 2.16 -10.80 -19.38
CA GLN A 7 1.36 -9.89 -18.54
C GLN A 7 1.32 -10.30 -17.06
N ARG A 8 1.51 -11.59 -16.75
CA ARG A 8 1.60 -12.06 -15.37
C ARG A 8 2.77 -11.43 -14.62
N TYR A 9 3.91 -11.26 -15.29
CA TYR A 9 5.12 -10.70 -14.70
C TYR A 9 4.96 -9.20 -14.37
N ASP A 10 4.20 -8.48 -15.20
CA ASP A 10 3.89 -7.06 -14.96
C ASP A 10 3.11 -6.86 -13.64
N MET A 11 2.23 -7.80 -13.28
CA MET A 11 1.51 -7.75 -11.99
C MET A 11 2.44 -7.93 -10.78
N GLU A 12 3.50 -8.72 -10.89
CA GLU A 12 4.42 -8.92 -9.77
C GLU A 12 5.14 -7.64 -9.38
N HIS A 13 5.51 -6.81 -10.37
CA HIS A 13 6.10 -5.50 -10.12
C HIS A 13 5.15 -4.56 -9.39
N LEU A 14 3.85 -4.57 -9.76
CA LEU A 14 2.81 -3.82 -9.07
C LEU A 14 2.71 -4.25 -7.60
N PHE A 15 2.57 -5.56 -7.34
CA PHE A 15 2.42 -6.07 -5.97
C PHE A 15 3.67 -5.86 -5.12
N ARG A 16 4.86 -6.02 -5.69
CA ARG A 16 6.13 -5.74 -4.99
C ARG A 16 6.21 -4.28 -4.59
N PHE A 17 5.95 -3.36 -5.53
CA PHE A 17 5.94 -1.93 -5.26
C PHE A 17 4.86 -1.55 -4.24
N GLY A 18 3.64 -2.05 -4.42
CA GLY A 18 2.52 -1.79 -3.52
C GLY A 18 2.81 -2.19 -2.08
N LYS A 19 3.37 -3.39 -1.86
CA LYS A 19 3.75 -3.86 -0.52
C LYS A 19 4.88 -3.06 0.09
N GLN A 20 5.94 -2.77 -0.68
CA GLN A 20 7.15 -2.11 -0.15
C GLN A 20 7.00 -0.60 0.04
N ARG A 21 6.23 0.07 -0.82
CA ARG A 21 6.24 1.54 -0.95
C ARG A 21 4.89 2.20 -0.73
N LEU A 22 3.80 1.48 -0.96
CA LEU A 22 2.43 1.97 -0.74
C LEU A 22 1.76 1.33 0.47
N LEU A 23 2.51 0.56 1.26
CA LEU A 23 2.03 -0.01 2.52
C LEU A 23 0.76 -0.87 2.36
N MET A 24 0.61 -1.50 1.18
CA MET A 24 -0.58 -2.24 0.77
C MET A 24 -1.02 -3.31 1.78
N THR A 25 -0.06 -4.00 2.41
CA THR A 25 -0.32 -5.07 3.40
C THR A 25 -0.05 -4.65 4.84
N SER A 26 0.17 -3.35 5.09
CA SER A 26 0.48 -2.85 6.45
C SER A 26 -0.77 -2.63 7.30
N TYR A 27 -1.93 -2.48 6.66
CA TYR A 27 -3.16 -2.12 7.33
C TYR A 27 -3.80 -3.37 7.94
N LEU A 28 -3.60 -3.56 9.24
CA LEU A 28 -4.13 -4.70 9.99
C LEU A 28 -5.47 -4.32 10.62
N THR A 29 -6.56 -4.67 9.95
CA THR A 29 -7.94 -4.49 10.43
C THR A 29 -8.62 -5.85 10.57
N PRO A 30 -9.47 -6.06 11.59
CA PRO A 30 -10.29 -7.26 11.67
C PRO A 30 -11.55 -7.20 10.79
N ASP A 31 -11.84 -6.03 10.22
CA ASP A 31 -12.97 -5.82 9.32
C ASP A 31 -12.50 -5.84 7.86
N VAL A 32 -13.01 -6.82 7.11
CA VAL A 32 -12.66 -7.08 5.70
C VAL A 32 -13.00 -5.88 4.82
N HIS A 33 -14.10 -5.17 5.08
CA HIS A 33 -14.47 -4.01 4.25
C HIS A 33 -13.46 -2.88 4.33
N HIS A 34 -12.88 -2.65 5.52
CA HIS A 34 -11.83 -1.67 5.68
C HIS A 34 -10.54 -2.09 4.97
N GLU A 35 -10.22 -3.39 4.97
CA GLU A 35 -9.07 -3.93 4.25
C GLU A 35 -9.23 -3.76 2.73
N GLU A 36 -10.38 -4.15 2.18
CA GLU A 36 -10.70 -3.97 0.76
C GLU A 36 -10.62 -2.50 0.33
N ASN A 37 -11.13 -1.59 1.16
CA ASN A 37 -11.05 -0.16 0.90
C ASN A 37 -9.61 0.35 0.94
N TRP A 38 -8.77 -0.16 1.84
CA TRP A 38 -7.34 0.13 1.86
C TRP A 38 -6.65 -0.33 0.57
N PHE A 39 -6.93 -1.54 0.10
CA PHE A 39 -6.42 -2.02 -1.18
C PHE A 39 -6.81 -1.09 -2.34
N LYS A 40 -8.08 -0.67 -2.42
CA LYS A 40 -8.54 0.30 -3.44
C LYS A 40 -7.78 1.63 -3.38
N LEU A 41 -7.56 2.16 -2.17
CA LEU A 41 -6.80 3.40 -1.97
C LEU A 41 -5.33 3.26 -2.42
N THR A 42 -4.70 2.12 -2.15
CA THR A 42 -3.33 1.86 -2.60
C THR A 42 -3.24 1.79 -4.13
N LEU A 43 -4.21 1.15 -4.80
CA LEU A 43 -4.29 1.14 -6.27
C LEU A 43 -4.49 2.53 -6.84
N LEU A 44 -5.39 3.33 -6.25
CA LEU A 44 -5.64 4.70 -6.68
C LEU A 44 -4.38 5.57 -6.52
N SER A 45 -3.62 5.36 -5.45
CA SER A 45 -2.32 6.00 -5.25
C SER A 45 -1.32 5.61 -6.34
N TYR A 46 -1.29 4.34 -6.76
CA TYR A 46 -0.44 3.90 -7.88
C TYR A 46 -0.84 4.55 -9.21
N VAL A 47 -2.15 4.66 -9.49
CA VAL A 47 -2.66 5.36 -10.69
C VAL A 47 -2.23 6.83 -10.67
N ASN A 48 -2.28 7.50 -9.52
CA ASN A 48 -1.80 8.87 -9.37
C ASN A 48 -0.31 9.01 -9.69
N LEU A 49 0.53 8.07 -9.22
CA LEU A 49 1.96 8.04 -9.57
C LEU A 49 2.16 7.81 -11.07
N TRP A 50 1.39 6.91 -11.68
CA TRP A 50 1.45 6.68 -13.11
C TRP A 50 1.04 7.92 -13.91
N ALA A 51 -0.01 8.63 -13.50
CA ALA A 51 -0.44 9.87 -14.14
C ALA A 51 0.63 10.98 -14.02
N ALA A 52 1.26 11.11 -12.85
CA ALA A 52 2.30 12.10 -12.58
C ALA A 52 3.66 11.80 -13.26
N ARG A 53 3.84 10.62 -13.88
CA ARG A 53 5.14 10.16 -14.42
C ARG A 53 5.80 11.12 -15.41
N LYS A 54 5.01 11.88 -16.17
CA LYS A 54 5.50 12.83 -17.19
C LYS A 54 5.94 14.16 -16.59
N LEU A 55 5.50 14.46 -15.38
CA LEU A 55 5.86 15.67 -14.63
C LEU A 55 7.06 15.43 -13.70
N ALA A 56 7.37 14.16 -13.44
CA ALA A 56 8.40 13.76 -12.50
C ALA A 56 9.82 14.01 -13.03
N VAL A 57 10.68 14.51 -12.15
CA VAL A 57 12.11 14.69 -12.37
C VAL A 57 12.87 13.76 -11.42
N VAL A 58 14.01 13.25 -11.88
CA VAL A 58 14.87 12.40 -11.05
C VAL A 58 15.61 13.28 -10.05
N LEU A 59 15.19 13.26 -8.78
CA LEU A 59 15.83 14.01 -7.68
C LEU A 59 16.86 13.18 -6.90
N PRO A 60 18.12 13.01 -7.34
CA PRO A 60 19.09 12.14 -6.68
C PRO A 60 19.24 12.48 -5.20
N ARG A 61 19.48 11.46 -4.36
CA ARG A 61 19.84 11.68 -2.96
C ARG A 61 21.19 12.38 -2.86
N ASP A 62 21.47 12.97 -1.70
CA ASP A 62 22.69 13.75 -1.48
C ASP A 62 23.98 12.94 -1.70
N TRP A 63 23.93 11.61 -1.54
CA TRP A 63 25.04 10.70 -1.84
C TRP A 63 24.99 10.11 -3.26
N GLU A 64 23.90 10.26 -4.01
CA GLU A 64 23.71 9.76 -5.37
C GLU A 64 24.17 10.77 -6.44
N GLN A 65 24.90 11.82 -6.06
CA GLN A 65 25.22 12.93 -6.96
C GLN A 65 26.07 12.51 -8.17
N TYR A 66 26.87 11.45 -8.03
CA TYR A 66 27.65 10.87 -9.13
C TYR A 66 26.78 10.27 -10.25
N LEU A 67 25.49 9.99 -10.00
CA LEU A 67 24.54 9.46 -10.99
C LEU A 67 23.85 10.55 -11.82
N LYS A 68 24.03 11.84 -11.48
CA LYS A 68 23.42 12.98 -12.20
C LYS A 68 23.77 13.01 -13.69
N THR A 69 24.87 12.38 -14.09
CA THR A 69 25.43 12.36 -15.45
C THR A 69 24.68 11.44 -16.43
N ASN A 70 23.84 10.53 -15.92
CA ASN A 70 23.13 9.56 -16.76
C ASN A 70 21.86 10.16 -17.39
N LYS A 71 21.96 10.61 -18.65
CA LYS A 71 20.85 11.20 -19.44
C LYS A 71 19.70 10.23 -19.79
N SER A 72 19.80 8.95 -19.44
CA SER A 72 18.89 7.87 -19.87
C SER A 72 18.16 7.14 -18.71
N ILE A 73 17.84 7.85 -17.63
CA ILE A 73 17.15 7.21 -16.49
C ILE A 73 15.67 7.03 -16.84
N LYS A 74 15.23 5.77 -17.00
CA LYS A 74 13.80 5.43 -17.09
C LYS A 74 13.11 5.78 -15.77
N ILE A 75 12.08 6.63 -15.84
CA ILE A 75 11.31 7.05 -14.66
C ILE A 75 10.49 5.87 -14.15
N THR A 76 10.83 5.37 -12.96
CA THR A 76 10.11 4.31 -12.27
C THR A 76 9.08 4.87 -11.29
N PRO A 77 8.04 4.12 -10.88
CA PRO A 77 7.07 4.57 -9.88
C PRO A 77 7.71 5.05 -8.57
N SER A 78 8.81 4.42 -8.16
CA SER A 78 9.59 4.85 -6.98
C SER A 78 10.20 6.23 -7.13
N LEU A 79 10.69 6.58 -8.32
CA LEU A 79 11.26 7.90 -8.62
C LEU A 79 10.15 8.96 -8.68
N VAL A 80 9.00 8.63 -9.27
CA VAL A 80 7.83 9.53 -9.26
C VAL A 80 7.37 9.79 -7.84
N GLN A 81 7.26 8.74 -7.02
CA GLN A 81 6.87 8.87 -5.62
C GLN A 81 7.82 9.77 -4.83
N ARG A 82 9.12 9.73 -5.13
CA ARG A 82 10.12 10.60 -4.49
C ARG A 82 9.91 12.07 -4.83
N ASP A 83 9.61 12.38 -6.10
CA ASP A 83 9.38 13.75 -6.58
C ASP A 83 7.92 14.22 -6.41
N PHE A 84 7.04 13.34 -5.93
CA PHE A 84 5.61 13.62 -5.85
C PHE A 84 5.31 14.84 -4.96
N SER A 85 6.10 15.10 -3.92
CA SER A 85 5.91 16.29 -3.06
C SER A 85 6.05 17.60 -3.84
N ARG A 86 6.99 17.69 -4.79
CA ARG A 86 7.16 18.85 -5.65
C ARG A 86 5.97 19.01 -6.58
N ILE A 87 5.52 17.91 -7.19
CA ILE A 87 4.38 17.89 -8.12
C ILE A 87 3.10 18.36 -7.40
N ILE A 88 2.79 17.84 -6.21
CA ILE A 88 1.60 18.28 -5.47
C ILE A 88 1.72 19.74 -5.01
N THR A 89 2.93 20.21 -4.70
CA THR A 89 3.15 21.61 -4.31
C THR A 89 2.85 22.57 -5.47
N THR A 90 3.15 22.19 -6.72
CA THR A 90 2.81 23.02 -7.89
C THR A 90 1.30 23.17 -8.13
N LEU A 91 0.49 22.22 -7.66
CA LEU A 91 -0.97 22.33 -7.71
C LEU A 91 -1.52 23.31 -6.66
N GLY A 92 -0.69 23.70 -5.69
CA GLY A 92 -1.11 24.48 -4.54
C GLY A 92 -1.97 23.67 -3.57
N THR A 93 -2.59 24.36 -2.61
CA THR A 93 -3.47 23.74 -1.61
C THR A 93 -4.88 24.26 -1.81
N PHE A 94 -5.80 23.40 -2.27
CA PHE A 94 -7.24 23.72 -2.28
C PHE A 94 -7.87 23.64 -0.88
N ALA A 95 -7.13 23.14 0.11
CA ALA A 95 -7.63 23.02 1.47
C ALA A 95 -7.77 24.42 2.12
N LYS A 96 -8.89 24.63 2.81
CA LYS A 96 -9.05 25.77 3.69
C LYS A 96 -8.04 25.68 4.84
N PHE A 97 -7.65 26.82 5.40
CA PHE A 97 -6.84 26.84 6.61
C PHE A 97 -7.44 25.94 7.70
N PRO A 98 -6.60 25.19 8.43
CA PRO A 98 -7.08 24.32 9.49
C PRO A 98 -7.87 25.16 10.49
N LYS A 99 -9.11 24.75 10.77
CA LYS A 99 -9.85 25.34 11.88
C LYS A 99 -9.10 25.04 13.16
N ARG A 100 -8.91 26.05 14.03
CA ARG A 100 -8.38 25.86 15.38
C ARG A 100 -9.30 24.86 16.10
N ARG A 101 -8.87 23.61 16.16
CA ARG A 101 -9.53 22.57 16.94
C ARG A 101 -9.15 22.86 18.38
N GLY A 102 -10.07 23.42 19.17
CA GLY A 102 -9.88 23.53 20.62
C GLY A 102 -9.69 22.15 21.25
N PHE A 103 -9.39 22.11 22.55
CA PHE A 103 -9.40 20.85 23.29
C PHE A 103 -10.80 20.24 23.21
N SER A 104 -10.91 19.04 22.64
CA SER A 104 -12.17 18.30 22.76
C SER A 104 -12.38 17.95 24.23
N SER A 105 -13.62 17.85 24.66
CA SER A 105 -14.00 17.48 26.04
C SER A 105 -13.56 16.06 26.44
N GLY A 106 -12.76 15.39 25.62
CA GLY A 106 -12.32 14.02 25.81
C GLY A 106 -13.48 13.02 25.76
N ARG A 107 -13.25 11.84 26.33
CA ARG A 107 -14.32 10.87 26.59
C ARG A 107 -15.14 11.35 27.78
N ILE A 108 -16.46 11.23 27.68
CA ILE A 108 -17.37 11.48 28.80
C ILE A 108 -16.93 10.60 29.97
N LYS A 109 -16.87 11.18 31.18
CA LYS A 109 -16.52 10.46 32.41
C LYS A 109 -17.48 9.27 32.57
N GLY A 110 -16.94 8.06 32.72
CA GLY A 110 -17.72 6.83 32.82
C GLY A 110 -17.98 6.12 31.48
N TYR A 111 -17.60 6.70 30.34
CA TYR A 111 -17.69 6.01 29.05
C TYR A 111 -16.77 4.78 29.01
N LYS A 112 -17.38 3.60 28.84
CA LYS A 112 -16.68 2.32 28.64
C LYS A 112 -17.00 1.81 27.23
N LYS A 113 -15.97 1.49 26.44
CA LYS A 113 -16.16 0.75 25.18
C LYS A 113 -16.40 -0.72 25.49
N ALA A 114 -17.31 -1.34 24.77
CA ALA A 114 -17.46 -2.79 24.81
C ALA A 114 -16.12 -3.45 24.39
N PRO A 115 -15.65 -4.48 25.12
CA PRO A 115 -14.50 -5.26 24.69
C PRO A 115 -14.83 -5.94 23.36
N ARG A 116 -13.83 -6.12 22.50
CA ARG A 116 -13.99 -6.85 21.24
C ARG A 116 -14.35 -8.32 21.53
N THR A 117 -15.24 -8.90 20.72
CA THR A 117 -15.56 -10.33 20.75
C THR A 117 -14.28 -11.15 20.58
N ARG A 118 -14.02 -12.06 21.53
CA ARG A 118 -12.96 -13.06 21.38
C ARG A 118 -13.54 -14.24 20.61
N HIS A 119 -12.90 -14.60 19.51
CA HIS A 119 -13.23 -15.80 18.76
C HIS A 119 -12.30 -16.94 19.20
N ASP A 120 -12.79 -18.17 19.17
CA ASP A 120 -11.99 -19.34 19.52
C ASP A 120 -10.85 -19.57 18.52
N VAL A 121 -9.69 -19.99 19.01
CA VAL A 121 -8.53 -20.28 18.18
C VAL A 121 -8.71 -21.62 17.48
N ILE A 122 -9.05 -21.60 16.19
CA ILE A 122 -9.12 -22.80 15.35
C ILE A 122 -7.70 -23.32 15.10
N LYS A 123 -7.33 -24.43 15.73
CA LYS A 123 -6.06 -25.14 15.48
C LYS A 123 -6.30 -26.22 14.41
N LYS A 124 -5.42 -26.31 13.41
CA LYS A 124 -5.47 -27.43 12.44
C LYS A 124 -5.22 -28.75 13.17
N GLY A 125 -6.11 -29.72 13.01
CA GLY A 125 -5.89 -31.09 13.48
C GLY A 125 -4.77 -31.78 12.72
N SER A 126 -4.07 -32.72 13.36
CA SER A 126 -3.11 -33.59 12.67
C SER A 126 -3.84 -34.43 11.62
N LYS A 127 -3.26 -34.58 10.43
CA LYS A 127 -3.77 -35.51 9.42
C LYS A 127 -3.65 -36.93 9.99
N LYS A 128 -4.78 -37.64 10.09
CA LYS A 128 -4.75 -39.09 10.28
C LYS A 128 -4.13 -39.71 9.02
N SER A 129 -3.10 -40.51 9.17
CA SER A 129 -2.55 -41.34 8.09
C SER A 129 -3.65 -42.29 7.62
N THR A 130 -4.09 -42.14 6.38
CA THR A 130 -4.83 -43.19 5.67
C THR A 130 -3.89 -44.38 5.50
N GLU A 131 -4.02 -45.38 6.35
CA GLU A 131 -3.47 -46.71 6.09
C GLU A 131 -4.17 -47.25 4.84
N ASN A 132 -3.40 -47.48 3.78
CA ASN A 132 -3.90 -48.07 2.56
C ASN A 132 -4.38 -49.50 2.88
N LEU A 133 -5.70 -49.72 2.86
CA LEU A 133 -6.28 -51.06 2.82
C LEU A 133 -5.77 -51.75 1.54
N LYS A 134 -4.89 -52.74 1.69
CA LYS A 134 -4.51 -53.66 0.60
C LYS A 134 -5.78 -54.42 0.20
N ALA A 135 -6.16 -54.33 -1.08
CA ALA A 135 -7.21 -55.12 -1.66
C ALA A 135 -6.87 -56.62 -1.57
N PRO A 136 -7.89 -57.50 -1.42
CA PRO A 136 -7.71 -58.95 -1.25
C PRO A 136 -7.06 -59.62 -2.46
#